data_AF-A0A2I0WY99-F1
#
_entry.id   AF-A0A2I0WY99-F1
#
_cell.length_a   1.000
_cell.length_b   1.000
_cell.length_c   1.000
_cell.angle_alpha   90.00
_cell.angle_beta   90.00
_cell.angle_gamma   90.00
#
_symmetry.space_group_name_H-M   'P 1'
#
loop_
_entity.id
_entity.type
_entity.pdbx_description
1 polymer ?
#
loop_
_entity_poly.entity_id
_entity_poly.type
_entity_poly.pdbx_seq_one_letter_code
_entity_poly.pdbx_strand_id
1 'polypeptide(L)'
;MCRDKNMFLKLEAMESQIYFGDSSKIMVKGKGKILILLKDGTHQFISEVYYIPYMKSNILSLGQLLEKGFDIHMKDKKLTIKNNSNELIAQVEMTRNRMFILNIKNGVMKCLKTCVKDQLWL
;
A
#
# COMPACT_ATOMS: atom_id res chain seq x y z
N MET A 1 -3.25 -4.59 3.57
CA MET A 1 -4.10 -4.17 4.72
C MET A 1 -3.39 -3.04 5.45
N CYS A 2 -4.12 -1.99 5.81
CA CYS A 2 -3.56 -0.81 6.48
C CYS A 2 -4.43 -0.40 7.67
N ARG A 3 -3.80 -0.07 8.80
CA ARG A 3 -4.47 0.43 10.01
C ARG A 3 -4.65 1.95 10.04
N ASP A 4 -3.83 2.68 9.30
CA ASP A 4 -3.82 4.15 9.34
C ASP A 4 -4.66 4.71 8.21
N LYS A 5 -5.76 5.38 8.58
CA LYS A 5 -6.68 6.01 7.64
C LYS A 5 -6.00 7.09 6.80
N ASN A 6 -4.98 7.77 7.35
CA ASN A 6 -4.30 8.88 6.68
C ASN A 6 -3.36 8.42 5.55
N MET A 7 -3.09 7.13 5.44
CA MET A 7 -2.35 6.57 4.31
C MET A 7 -3.19 6.44 3.03
N PHE A 8 -4.52 6.56 3.15
CA PHE A 8 -5.42 6.42 2.02
C PHE A 8 -5.65 7.75 1.32
N LEU A 9 -5.46 7.77 0.00
CA LEU A 9 -5.88 8.88 -0.85
C LEU A 9 -7.39 8.89 -1.08
N LYS A 10 -7.94 7.70 -1.30
CA LYS A 10 -9.37 7.46 -1.43
C LYS A 10 -9.70 6.24 -0.58
N LEU A 11 -10.72 6.38 0.27
CA LEU A 11 -11.22 5.30 1.10
C LEU A 11 -12.73 5.24 0.95
N GLU A 12 -13.23 4.11 0.48
CA GLU A 12 -14.65 3.81 0.41
C GLU A 12 -15.03 3.07 1.69
N ALA A 13 -16.01 3.59 2.41
CA ALA A 13 -16.52 2.97 3.62
C ALA A 13 -17.22 1.66 3.26
N MET A 14 -16.90 0.61 3.99
CA MET A 14 -17.56 -0.69 3.89
C MET A 14 -17.44 -1.41 5.21
N GLU A 15 -18.32 -2.38 5.44
CA GLU A 15 -18.20 -3.32 6.55
C GLU A 15 -18.14 -4.74 6.01
N SER A 16 -17.04 -5.42 6.30
CA SER A 16 -16.82 -6.81 5.90
C SER A 16 -15.98 -7.50 6.96
N GLN A 17 -16.03 -8.83 7.01
CA GLN A 17 -15.23 -9.63 7.92
C GLN A 17 -14.22 -10.46 7.12
N ILE A 18 -12.99 -10.49 7.60
CA ILE A 18 -11.95 -11.39 7.08
C ILE A 18 -11.43 -12.28 8.19
N TYR A 19 -10.85 -13.41 7.80
CA TYR A 19 -10.22 -14.37 8.70
C TYR A 19 -8.71 -14.28 8.58
N PHE A 20 -8.02 -14.30 9.70
CA PHE A 20 -6.58 -14.53 9.74
C PHE A 20 -6.27 -16.04 9.76
N GLY A 21 -5.00 -16.38 9.58
CA GLY A 21 -4.55 -17.77 9.59
C GLY A 21 -4.76 -18.50 10.92
N ASP A 22 -4.95 -17.76 12.01
CA ASP A 22 -5.33 -18.29 13.33
C ASP A 22 -6.85 -18.42 13.51
N SER A 23 -7.62 -18.29 12.43
CA SER A 23 -9.10 -18.29 12.40
C SER A 23 -9.76 -17.13 13.15
N SER A 24 -8.99 -16.18 13.68
CA SER A 24 -9.56 -14.97 14.27
C SER A 24 -10.22 -14.11 13.20
N LYS A 25 -11.36 -13.51 13.57
CA LYS A 25 -12.13 -12.61 12.70
C LYS A 25 -11.74 -11.17 12.98
N ILE A 26 -11.62 -10.36 11.93
CA ILE A 26 -11.43 -8.92 12.06
C ILE A 26 -12.36 -8.14 11.13
N MET A 27 -12.83 -7.00 11.62
CA MET A 27 -13.72 -6.11 10.88
C MET A 27 -12.93 -5.18 9.96
N VAL A 28 -13.19 -5.26 8.67
CA VAL A 28 -12.79 -4.28 7.67
C VAL A 28 -13.75 -3.10 7.72
N LYS A 29 -13.22 -1.89 7.78
CA LYS A 29 -13.99 -0.62 7.87
C LYS A 29 -13.94 0.21 6.59
N GLY A 30 -13.22 -0.26 5.58
CA GLY A 30 -13.10 0.43 4.31
C GLY A 30 -12.18 -0.31 3.35
N LYS A 31 -12.23 0.08 2.09
CA LYS A 31 -11.28 -0.35 1.06
C LYS A 31 -10.88 0.86 0.23
N GLY A 32 -9.62 0.92 -0.15
CA GLY A 32 -9.13 2.12 -0.81
C GLY A 32 -7.78 1.98 -1.45
N LYS A 33 -7.27 3.13 -1.87
CA LYS A 33 -6.01 3.28 -2.58
C LYS A 33 -5.05 4.08 -1.71
N ILE A 34 -3.85 3.53 -1.50
CA ILE A 34 -2.77 4.19 -0.76
C ILE A 34 -1.67 4.65 -1.72
N LEU A 35 -1.04 5.78 -1.41
CA LEU A 35 0.10 6.29 -2.16
C LEU A 35 1.40 5.92 -1.47
N ILE A 36 2.33 5.38 -2.23
CA ILE A 36 3.63 4.94 -1.75
C ILE A 36 4.72 5.74 -2.45
N LEU A 37 5.71 6.20 -1.69
CA LEU A 37 6.92 6.80 -2.22
C LEU A 37 8.00 5.73 -2.30
N LEU A 38 8.50 5.49 -3.51
CA LEU A 38 9.59 4.57 -3.79
C LEU A 38 10.95 5.20 -3.47
N LYS A 39 12.00 4.36 -3.44
CA LYS A 39 13.36 4.81 -3.09
C LYS A 39 13.94 5.80 -4.10
N ASP A 40 13.53 5.70 -5.36
CA ASP A 40 13.91 6.60 -6.45
C ASP A 40 13.15 7.94 -6.42
N GLY A 41 12.27 8.14 -5.43
CA GLY A 41 11.45 9.34 -5.29
C GLY A 41 10.16 9.33 -6.13
N THR A 42 9.91 8.27 -6.89
CA THR A 42 8.67 8.13 -7.67
C THR A 42 7.49 7.73 -6.78
N HIS A 43 6.29 8.09 -7.23
CA HIS A 43 5.05 7.74 -6.57
C HIS A 43 4.40 6.55 -7.26
N GLN A 44 4.00 5.55 -6.47
CA GLN A 44 3.17 4.45 -6.94
C GLN A 44 1.94 4.27 -6.05
N PHE A 45 0.99 3.48 -6.52
CA PHE A 45 -0.24 3.22 -5.78
C PHE A 45 -0.40 1.74 -5.48
N ILE A 46 -0.93 1.45 -4.30
CA ILE A 46 -1.47 0.12 -3.98
C ILE A 46 -2.98 0.27 -3.88
N SER A 47 -3.67 -0.34 -4.84
CA SER A 47 -5.14 -0.38 -4.92
C SER A 47 -5.70 -1.52 -4.08
N GLU A 48 -7.01 -1.49 -3.81
CA GLU A 48 -7.74 -2.57 -3.13
C GLU A 48 -7.24 -2.89 -1.71
N VAL A 49 -6.73 -1.88 -1.00
CA VAL A 49 -6.20 -2.05 0.36
C VAL A 49 -7.35 -1.97 1.36
N TYR A 50 -7.51 -3.01 2.18
CA TYR A 50 -8.44 -2.97 3.30
C TYR A 50 -7.95 -2.06 4.43
N TYR A 51 -8.84 -1.19 4.90
CA TYR A 51 -8.68 -0.38 6.11
C TYR A 51 -9.19 -1.16 7.31
N ILE A 52 -8.29 -1.44 8.26
CA ILE A 52 -8.57 -2.27 9.43
C ILE A 52 -7.94 -1.58 10.66
N PRO A 53 -8.67 -0.68 11.35
CA PRO A 53 -8.09 0.18 12.40
C PRO A 53 -7.53 -0.60 13.59
N TYR A 54 -8.06 -1.78 13.87
CA TYR A 54 -7.70 -2.60 15.03
C TYR A 54 -6.48 -3.51 14.81
N MET A 55 -5.82 -3.46 13.64
CA MET A 55 -4.58 -4.20 13.41
C MET A 55 -3.40 -3.56 14.15
N LYS A 56 -2.54 -4.40 14.73
CA LYS A 56 -1.30 -3.94 15.40
C LYS A 56 -0.26 -3.41 14.40
N SER A 57 -0.22 -3.97 13.20
CA SER A 57 0.74 -3.62 12.15
C SER A 57 0.12 -3.78 10.77
N ASN A 58 0.63 -3.05 9.79
CA ASN A 58 0.23 -3.21 8.39
C ASN A 58 0.78 -4.51 7.82
N ILE A 59 0.04 -5.13 6.91
CA ILE A 59 0.44 -6.38 6.24
C ILE A 59 0.19 -6.24 4.74
N LEU A 60 1.17 -6.63 3.94
CA LEU A 60 1.05 -6.74 2.49
C LEU A 60 0.90 -8.22 2.13
N SER A 61 -0.22 -8.59 1.51
CA SER A 61 -0.46 -9.97 1.10
C SER A 61 0.29 -10.26 -0.21
N LEU A 62 1.23 -11.21 -0.19
CA LEU A 62 1.94 -11.65 -1.39
C LEU A 62 0.99 -12.32 -2.39
N GLY A 63 0.00 -13.10 -1.91
CA GLY A 63 -1.00 -13.72 -2.77
C GLY A 63 -1.80 -12.69 -3.57
N GLN A 64 -2.19 -11.58 -2.95
CA GLN A 64 -2.88 -10.49 -3.65
C GLN A 64 -1.99 -9.77 -4.67
N LEU A 65 -0.68 -9.73 -4.44
CA LEU A 65 0.27 -9.20 -5.42
C LEU A 65 0.40 -10.14 -6.62
N LEU A 66 0.46 -11.45 -6.40
CA LEU A 66 0.46 -12.45 -7.46
C LEU A 66 -0.80 -12.38 -8.32
N GLU A 67 -1.99 -12.28 -7.71
CA GLU A 67 -3.27 -12.08 -8.41
C GLU A 67 -3.28 -10.85 -9.32
N LYS A 68 -2.48 -9.83 -8.98
CA LYS A 68 -2.35 -8.58 -9.74
C LYS A 68 -1.23 -8.59 -10.78
N GLY A 69 -0.51 -9.72 -10.91
CA GLY A 69 0.55 -9.90 -11.89
C GLY A 69 1.94 -9.42 -11.45
N PHE A 70 2.11 -9.05 -10.18
CA PHE A 70 3.45 -8.70 -9.67
C PHE A 70 4.35 -9.93 -9.66
N ASP A 71 5.59 -9.76 -10.10
CA ASP A 71 6.64 -10.77 -9.97
C ASP A 71 7.25 -10.69 -8.57
N ILE A 72 7.26 -11.85 -7.88
CA ILE A 72 7.74 -11.98 -6.51
C ILE A 72 8.84 -13.02 -6.51
N HIS A 73 10.07 -12.57 -6.23
CA HIS A 73 11.23 -13.43 -6.12
C HIS A 73 11.74 -13.49 -4.68
N MET A 74 11.82 -14.70 -4.14
CA MET A 74 12.33 -14.97 -2.79
C MET A 74 13.52 -15.91 -2.87
N LYS A 75 14.73 -15.39 -2.63
CA LYS A 75 15.97 -16.16 -2.67
C LYS A 75 17.02 -15.52 -1.76
N ASP A 76 17.92 -16.32 -1.19
CA ASP A 76 19.06 -15.83 -0.40
C ASP A 76 18.65 -14.85 0.73
N LYS A 77 17.53 -15.16 1.41
CA LYS A 77 16.93 -14.32 2.46
C LYS A 77 16.54 -12.90 1.99
N LYS A 78 16.28 -12.72 0.69
CA LYS A 78 15.80 -11.47 0.10
C LYS A 78 14.43 -11.69 -0.54
N LEU A 79 13.57 -10.69 -0.39
CA LEU A 79 12.29 -10.57 -1.10
C LEU A 79 12.42 -9.43 -2.10
N THR A 80 12.16 -9.75 -3.36
CA THR A 80 12.11 -8.79 -4.47
C THR A 80 10.71 -8.79 -5.04
N ILE A 81 10.13 -7.59 -5.22
CA ILE A 81 8.81 -7.39 -5.82
C ILE A 81 8.99 -6.48 -7.04
N LYS A 82 8.50 -6.93 -8.19
CA LYS A 82 8.47 -6.15 -9.42
C LYS A 82 7.06 -6.03 -9.97
N ASN A 83 6.79 -4.95 -10.69
CA ASN A 83 5.52 -4.79 -11.40
C ASN A 83 5.54 -5.52 -12.76
N ASN A 84 4.42 -5.44 -13.47
CA ASN A 84 4.23 -6.09 -14.77
C ASN A 84 5.16 -5.54 -15.87
N SER A 85 5.74 -4.35 -15.66
CA SER A 85 6.77 -3.76 -16.53
C SER A 85 8.19 -4.21 -16.15
N ASN A 86 8.33 -5.17 -15.24
CA ASN A 86 9.60 -5.66 -14.69
C ASN A 86 10.41 -4.59 -13.92
N GLU A 87 9.75 -3.51 -13.47
CA GLU A 87 10.37 -2.46 -12.65
C GLU A 87 10.42 -2.89 -11.19
N LEU A 88 11.55 -2.62 -10.52
CA LEU A 88 11.73 -2.96 -9.11
C LEU A 88 10.90 -2.04 -8.21
N ILE A 89 9.90 -2.60 -7.54
CA ILE A 89 9.06 -1.88 -6.57
C ILE A 89 9.70 -1.91 -5.18
N ALA A 90 10.16 -3.09 -4.78
CA ALA A 90 10.71 -3.30 -3.46
C ALA A 90 11.77 -4.39 -3.46
N GLN A 91 12.82 -4.14 -2.69
CA GLN A 91 13.77 -5.16 -2.29
C GLN A 91 14.05 -5.01 -0.80
N VAL A 92 13.83 -6.07 -0.05
CA VAL A 92 13.98 -6.09 1.40
C VAL A 92 14.68 -7.37 1.84
N GLU A 93 15.56 -7.24 2.82
CA GLU A 93 16.24 -8.37 3.44
C GLU A 93 15.41 -8.92 4.58
N MET A 94 15.49 -10.24 4.77
CA MET A 94 14.83 -10.93 5.88
C MET A 94 15.51 -10.55 7.20
N THR A 95 14.70 -10.14 8.17
CA THR A 95 15.15 -9.87 9.53
C THR A 95 15.46 -11.16 10.30
N ARG A 96 16.12 -11.05 11.46
CA ARG A 96 16.42 -12.20 12.34
C ARG A 96 15.19 -13.01 12.74
N ASN A 97 14.04 -12.35 12.92
CA ASN A 97 12.77 -13.01 13.21
C ASN A 97 12.00 -13.46 11.96
N ARG A 98 12.68 -13.59 10.82
CA ARG A 98 12.15 -14.11 9.54
C ARG A 98 11.06 -13.25 8.90
N MET A 99 11.02 -11.96 9.19
CA MET A 99 10.07 -11.01 8.58
C MET A 99 10.72 -10.26 7.42
N PHE A 100 9.91 -9.77 6.49
CA PHE A 100 10.31 -8.83 5.45
C PHE A 100 9.65 -7.49 5.73
N ILE A 101 10.43 -6.55 6.29
CA ILE A 101 9.91 -5.24 6.68
C ILE A 101 10.01 -4.31 5.48
N LEU A 102 8.86 -3.92 4.95
CA LEU A 102 8.79 -2.95 3.87
C LEU A 102 8.57 -1.54 4.44
N ASN A 103 9.62 -0.72 4.38
CA ASN A 103 9.56 0.67 4.78
C ASN A 103 8.96 1.51 3.65
N ILE A 104 7.63 1.53 3.59
CA ILE A 104 6.89 2.39 2.68
C ILE A 104 6.81 3.79 3.30
N LYS A 105 7.41 4.78 2.66
CA LYS A 105 7.14 6.18 2.99
C LYS A 105 5.79 6.57 2.40
N ASN A 106 4.94 7.22 3.21
CA ASN A 106 3.70 7.77 2.71
C ASN A 106 4.03 8.89 1.71
N GLY A 107 3.48 8.82 0.50
CA GLY A 107 3.54 9.94 -0.42
C GLY A 107 2.55 11.00 0.02
N VAL A 108 3.04 12.19 0.39
CA VAL A 108 2.15 13.35 0.56
C VAL A 108 2.00 13.99 -0.81
N MET A 109 0.79 13.92 -1.39
CA MET A 109 0.46 14.76 -2.54
C MET A 109 0.41 16.21 -2.05
N LYS A 110 1.49 16.98 -2.27
CA LYS A 110 1.41 18.44 -2.20
C LYS A 110 0.58 18.90 -3.39
N CYS A 111 -0.72 19.07 -3.19
CA CYS A 111 -1.59 19.62 -4.23
C CYS A 111 -1.07 21.00 -4.63
N LEU A 112 -0.73 21.20 -5.90
CA LEU A 112 -0.58 22.54 -6.44
C LEU A 112 -1.98 23.15 -6.48
N LYS A 113 -2.21 24.23 -5.73
CA LYS A 113 -3.39 25.06 -5.94
C LYS A 113 -3.30 25.60 -7.36
N THR A 114 -4.27 25.25 -8.20
CA THR A 114 -4.51 26.04 -9.42
C THR A 114 -5.01 27.40 -8.96
N CYS A 115 -4.17 28.42 -9.11
CA CYS A 115 -4.66 29.80 -9.07
C CYS A 115 -5.37 30.03 -10.40
N VAL A 116 -6.69 29.88 -10.41
CA VAL A 116 -7.50 30.49 -11.47
C VAL A 116 -7.25 31.99 -11.34
N LYS A 117 -6.44 32.57 -12.24
CA LYS A 117 -6.44 34.01 -12.41
C LYS A 117 -7.82 34.36 -12.92
N ASP A 118 -8.60 35.04 -12.08
CA ASP A 118 -9.87 35.62 -12.46
C ASP A 118 -9.62 36.53 -13.67
N GLN A 119 -9.98 36.07 -14.87
CA GLN A 119 -10.14 36.95 -16.02
C GLN A 119 -11.57 37.47 -16.00
N LEU A 120 -11.91 38.20 -14.94
CA LEU A 120 -12.92 39.25 -14.99
C LEU A 120 -12.20 40.59 -15.07
N TRP A 121 -11.64 40.84 -16.24
CA TRP A 121 -11.50 42.19 -16.77
C TRP A 121 -12.39 42.29 -18.00
N LEU A 122 -13.67 42.53 -17.74
CA LEU A 122 -14.60 43.32 -18.55
C LEU A 122 -15.75 43.75 -17.64
#